data_AF-A0A810NRI7-F1
#
_entry.id   AF-A0A810NRI7-F1
#
_cell.length_a   1.000
_cell.length_b   1.000
_cell.length_c   1.000
_cell.angle_alpha   90.00
_cell.angle_beta   90.00
_cell.angle_gamma   90.00
#
_symmetry.space_group_name_H-M   'P 1'
#
loop_
_entity.id
_entity.type
_entity.pdbx_description
1 polymer ?
#
loop_
_entity_poly.entity_id
_entity_poly.type
_entity_poly.pdbx_seq_one_letter_code
_entity_poly.pdbx_strand_id
1 'polypeptide(L)'
;MASSANRLDRYPVDEHGNLEHYPSSVRSRLWSAGNEPFAAELTFVDGRRGRSAAVFEWRDAGGRVYPMFMTDLLDVLHHKAVDRGVVRGVWQVRKRGQNYGLALAPAELPG
;
A
#
# COMPACT_ATOMS: atom_id res chain seq x y z
N MET A 1 7.27 -4.68 19.73
CA MET A 1 5.86 -4.99 20.05
C MET A 1 5.41 -5.88 18.90
N ALA A 2 5.08 -7.14 19.19
CA ALA A 2 4.91 -8.17 18.16
C ALA A 2 4.04 -7.68 16.99
N SER A 3 4.64 -7.63 15.81
CA SER A 3 3.96 -7.39 14.53
C SER A 3 2.82 -8.41 14.39
N SER A 4 1.59 -7.98 14.70
CA SER A 4 0.41 -8.80 14.48
C SER A 4 0.31 -9.11 12.98
N ALA A 5 0.27 -10.39 12.63
CA ALA A 5 0.18 -10.83 11.24
C ALA A 5 -0.99 -10.15 10.53
N ASN A 6 -0.73 -9.57 9.36
CA ASN A 6 -1.74 -8.95 8.51
C ASN A 6 -2.71 -10.03 7.99
N ARG A 7 -3.94 -10.06 8.53
CA ARG A 7 -4.99 -11.04 8.21
C ARG A 7 -5.93 -10.62 7.07
N LEU A 8 -5.52 -9.66 6.24
CA LEU A 8 -6.35 -9.21 5.13
C LEU A 8 -6.21 -10.20 3.96
N ASP A 9 -7.28 -10.91 3.60
CA ASP A 9 -7.25 -11.92 2.52
C ASP A 9 -7.30 -11.29 1.12
N ARG A 10 -8.15 -10.28 0.93
CA ARG A 10 -8.38 -9.60 -0.36
C ARG A 10 -8.57 -8.11 -0.15
N TYR A 11 -8.30 -7.32 -1.18
CA TYR A 11 -8.44 -5.86 -1.16
C TYR A 11 -9.14 -5.36 -2.43
N PRO A 12 -9.79 -4.18 -2.37
CA PRO A 12 -10.49 -3.62 -3.52
C PRO A 12 -9.50 -3.08 -4.55
N VAL A 13 -9.80 -3.31 -5.82
CA VAL A 13 -9.03 -2.79 -6.96
C VAL A 13 -9.95 -2.20 -8.01
N ASP A 14 -9.44 -1.29 -8.84
CA ASP A 14 -10.14 -0.84 -10.03
C ASP A 14 -9.92 -1.79 -11.23
N GLU A 15 -10.49 -1.45 -12.39
CA GLU A 15 -10.38 -2.23 -13.63
C GLU A 15 -8.95 -2.32 -14.19
N HIS A 16 -8.03 -1.48 -13.72
CA HIS A 16 -6.62 -1.47 -14.08
C HIS A 16 -5.72 -2.14 -13.03
N GLY A 17 -6.31 -2.65 -11.95
CA GLY A 17 -5.56 -3.27 -10.86
C GLY A 17 -4.92 -2.27 -9.90
N ASN A 18 -5.32 -0.99 -9.93
CA ASN A 18 -4.90 -0.02 -8.93
C ASN A 18 -5.61 -0.32 -7.61
N LEU A 19 -4.91 -0.14 -6.49
CA LEU A 19 -5.50 -0.32 -5.17
C LEU A 19 -6.47 0.83 -4.87
N GLU A 20 -7.74 0.50 -4.62
CA GLU A 20 -8.73 1.50 -4.20
C GLU A 20 -8.55 1.83 -2.72
N HIS A 21 -8.14 3.06 -2.41
CA HIS A 21 -7.90 3.50 -1.03
C HIS A 21 -9.16 3.41 -0.15
N TYR A 22 -10.29 3.85 -0.68
CA TYR A 22 -11.57 3.85 0.02
C TYR A 22 -12.62 3.22 -0.90
N PRO A 23 -13.02 1.97 -0.63
CA PRO A 23 -13.97 1.32 -1.50
C PRO A 23 -15.36 1.92 -1.31
N SER A 24 -15.76 2.80 -2.23
CA SER A 24 -17.15 3.29 -2.27
C SER A 24 -18.02 2.23 -2.93
N SER A 25 -19.23 2.02 -2.41
CA SER A 25 -20.22 1.07 -2.93
C SER A 25 -20.56 1.24 -4.42
N VAL A 26 -20.16 2.37 -5.03
CA VAL A 26 -20.40 2.70 -6.43
C VAL A 26 -19.24 2.25 -7.35
N ARG A 27 -18.00 2.21 -6.86
CA ARG A 27 -16.79 1.97 -7.69
C ARG A 27 -16.15 0.59 -7.49
N SER A 28 -16.17 0.07 -6.27
CA SER A 28 -15.38 -1.12 -5.92
C SER A 28 -16.15 -2.40 -6.21
N ARG A 29 -16.24 -2.76 -7.49
CA ARG A 29 -16.82 -4.05 -7.92
C ARG A 29 -15.79 -5.17 -8.02
N LEU A 30 -14.50 -4.83 -8.03
CA LEU A 30 -13.43 -5.80 -8.20
C LEU A 30 -12.61 -5.94 -6.90
N TRP A 31 -12.26 -7.19 -6.62
CA TRP A 31 -11.42 -7.57 -5.49
C TRP A 31 -10.23 -8.34 -6.02
N SER A 32 -9.07 -8.16 -5.39
CA SER A 32 -7.88 -8.94 -5.71
C SER A 32 -8.13 -10.44 -5.52
N ALA A 33 -7.36 -11.28 -6.22
CA ALA A 33 -7.40 -12.73 -6.02
C ALA A 33 -6.87 -13.15 -4.63
N GLY A 34 -6.00 -12.33 -4.05
CA GLY A 34 -5.41 -12.54 -2.73
C GLY A 34 -4.60 -11.31 -2.28
N ASN A 35 -3.92 -11.45 -1.14
CA ASN A 35 -3.07 -10.41 -0.56
C ASN A 35 -1.76 -11.00 -0.03
N GLU A 36 -1.19 -11.91 -0.82
CA GLU A 36 0.14 -12.42 -0.54
C GLU A 36 1.19 -11.31 -0.69
N PRO A 37 2.23 -11.27 0.17
CA PRO A 37 3.34 -10.36 0.00
C PRO A 37 3.99 -10.50 -1.38
N PHE A 38 4.32 -9.37 -2.01
CA PHE A 38 4.92 -9.36 -3.34
C PHE A 38 6.13 -8.44 -3.41
N ALA A 39 7.17 -8.86 -4.13
CA ALA A 39 8.35 -8.04 -4.36
C ALA A 39 8.06 -7.03 -5.49
N ALA A 40 8.35 -5.75 -5.26
CA ALA A 40 8.26 -4.72 -6.29
C ALA A 40 9.23 -3.56 -6.04
N GLU A 41 9.61 -2.91 -7.13
CA GLU A 41 10.15 -1.56 -7.11
C GLU A 41 9.00 -0.58 -7.31
N LEU A 42 8.93 0.42 -6.44
CA LEU A 42 7.90 1.45 -6.45
C LEU A 42 8.52 2.82 -6.62
N THR A 43 7.90 3.64 -7.45
CA THR A 43 8.25 5.05 -7.64
C THR A 43 7.19 5.92 -6.97
N PHE A 44 7.63 6.86 -6.13
CA PHE A 44 6.78 7.89 -5.56
C PHE A 44 6.21 8.78 -6.67
N VAL A 45 4.90 8.99 -6.67
CA VAL A 45 4.18 9.77 -7.69
C VAL A 45 3.73 11.10 -7.14
N ASP A 46 2.98 11.10 -6.04
CA ASP A 46 2.31 12.29 -5.51
C ASP A 46 1.91 12.11 -4.03
N GLY A 47 1.67 13.22 -3.34
CA GLY A 47 1.12 13.25 -1.98
C GLY A 47 -0.22 13.98 -1.96
N ARG A 48 -1.29 13.30 -1.55
CA ARG A 48 -2.63 13.89 -1.48
C ARG A 48 -3.10 14.00 -0.04
N ARG A 49 -3.74 15.12 0.28
CA ARG A 49 -4.35 15.36 1.59
C ARG A 49 -5.86 15.53 1.44
N GLY A 50 -6.61 14.55 1.95
CA GLY A 50 -8.04 14.66 2.14
C GLY A 50 -8.40 15.36 3.46
N ARG A 51 -9.70 15.48 3.74
CA ARG A 51 -10.20 16.03 5.02
C ARG A 51 -9.78 15.18 6.23
N SER A 52 -9.63 13.87 6.05
CA SER A 52 -9.46 12.90 7.15
C SER A 52 -8.16 12.09 7.10
N ALA A 53 -7.39 12.15 6.01
CA ALA A 53 -6.13 11.42 5.88
C ALA A 53 -5.22 12.06 4.81
N ALA A 54 -3.91 11.90 5.00
CA ALA A 54 -2.91 12.09 3.95
C ALA A 54 -2.49 10.72 3.41
N VAL A 55 -2.41 10.61 2.09
CA VAL A 55 -2.00 9.41 1.36
C VAL A 55 -0.90 9.77 0.37
N PHE A 56 0.06 8.88 0.24
CA PHE A 56 1.19 8.98 -0.68
C PHE A 56 1.01 7.94 -1.77
N GLU A 57 0.97 8.36 -3.03
CA GLU A 57 0.75 7.49 -4.18
C GLU A 57 2.09 6.96 -4.71
N TRP A 58 2.14 5.65 -4.88
CA TRP A 58 3.29 4.91 -5.39
C TRP A 58 2.89 4.15 -6.64
N ARG A 59 3.83 3.94 -7.56
CA ARG A 59 3.58 3.21 -8.81
C ARG A 59 4.61 2.12 -9.05
N ASP A 60 4.16 0.93 -9.45
CA ASP A 60 5.04 -0.16 -9.87
C ASP A 60 5.44 -0.05 -11.36
N ALA A 61 6.34 -0.92 -11.81
CA ALA A 61 6.76 -0.98 -13.21
C ALA A 61 5.62 -1.33 -14.19
N GLY A 62 4.53 -1.94 -13.71
CA GLY A 62 3.33 -2.26 -14.48
C GLY A 62 2.33 -1.11 -14.56
N GLY A 63 2.63 0.05 -13.95
CA GLY A 63 1.77 1.22 -13.95
C GLY A 63 0.69 1.21 -12.86
N ARG A 64 0.64 0.18 -12.01
CA ARG A 64 -0.37 0.08 -10.95
C ARG A 64 -0.08 1.05 -9.83
N VAL A 65 -1.13 1.71 -9.34
CA VAL A 65 -1.04 2.73 -8.29
C VAL A 65 -1.41 2.14 -6.93
N TYR A 66 -0.61 2.49 -5.94
CA TYR A 66 -0.71 2.03 -4.56
C TYR A 66 -0.69 3.23 -3.60
N PRO A 67 -1.84 3.60 -3.00
CA PRO A 67 -1.86 4.56 -1.91
C PRO A 67 -1.21 3.96 -0.66
N MET A 68 -0.37 4.75 0.01
CA MET A 68 0.30 4.41 1.26
C MET A 68 -0.07 5.42 2.33
N PHE A 69 -0.37 4.94 3.54
CA PHE A 69 -0.64 5.82 4.66
C PHE A 69 0.66 6.45 5.18
N MET A 70 0.57 7.63 5.78
CA MET A 70 1.73 8.33 6.36
C MET A 70 2.54 7.45 7.33
N THR A 71 1.89 6.68 8.21
CA THR A 71 2.65 5.85 9.15
C THR A 71 3.35 4.67 8.50
N ASP A 72 2.82 4.14 7.38
CA ASP A 72 3.53 3.09 6.63
C ASP A 72 4.70 3.68 5.83
N LEU A 73 4.59 4.94 5.39
CA LEU A 73 5.71 5.65 4.79
C LEU A 73 6.86 5.84 5.79
N LEU A 74 6.56 6.13 7.07
CA LEU A 74 7.61 6.23 8.09
C LEU A 74 8.37 4.91 8.22
N ASP A 75 7.68 3.77 8.21
CA ASP A 75 8.34 2.46 8.23
C ASP A 75 9.26 2.28 7.01
N VAL A 76 8.82 2.69 5.81
CA VAL A 76 9.66 2.69 4.61
C VAL A 76 10.92 3.54 4.80
N LEU A 77 10.77 4.77 5.30
CA LEU A 77 11.90 5.69 5.51
C LEU A 77 12.87 5.20 6.59
N HIS A 78 12.40 4.43 7.58
CA HIS A 78 13.24 3.86 8.63
C HIS A 78 13.94 2.56 8.20
N HIS A 79 13.37 1.79 7.28
CA HIS A 79 13.81 0.42 7.01
C HIS A 79 14.27 0.16 5.57
N LYS A 80 14.09 1.11 4.65
CA LYS A 80 14.47 0.97 3.24
C LYS A 80 15.28 2.16 2.75
N ALA A 81 16.16 1.89 1.80
CA ALA A 81 16.81 2.93 1.02
C ALA A 81 15.81 3.49 0.00
N VAL A 82 15.62 4.81 0.03
CA VAL A 82 14.84 5.53 -0.98
C VAL A 82 15.83 6.35 -1.81
N ASP A 83 15.93 6.05 -3.10
CA ASP A 83 16.81 6.75 -4.04
C ASP A 83 15.96 7.46 -5.10
N ARG A 84 15.99 8.80 -5.10
CA ARG A 84 15.24 9.65 -6.03
C ARG A 84 13.75 9.29 -6.13
N GLY A 85 13.13 8.96 -4.99
CA GLY A 85 11.72 8.56 -4.91
C GLY A 85 11.45 7.11 -5.30
N VAL A 86 12.48 6.31 -5.58
CA VAL A 86 12.36 4.88 -5.89
C VAL A 86 12.72 4.05 -4.66
N VAL A 87 11.93 3.01 -4.41
CA VAL A 87 12.14 2.08 -3.30
C VAL A 87 11.85 0.64 -3.72
N ARG A 88 12.72 -0.29 -3.32
CA ARG A 88 12.52 -1.73 -3.48
C ARG A 88 12.13 -2.35 -2.16
N GLY A 89 11.20 -3.31 -2.21
CA GLY A 89 10.80 -4.06 -1.02
C GLY A 89 9.83 -5.18 -1.34
N VAL A 90 9.48 -5.92 -0.29
CA VAL A 90 8.32 -6.80 -0.28
C VAL A 90 7.16 -6.05 0.35
N TRP A 91 6.06 -5.98 -0.38
CA TRP A 91 4.90 -5.15 -0.05
C TRP A 91 3.68 -6.00 0.22
N GLN A 92 2.77 -5.50 1.04
CA GLN A 92 1.48 -6.14 1.29
C GLN A 92 0.42 -5.08 1.58
N VAL A 93 -0.80 -5.27 1.07
CA VAL A 93 -1.91 -4.35 1.34
C VAL A 93 -2.41 -4.57 2.77
N ARG A 94 -2.72 -3.50 3.47
CA ARG A 94 -3.28 -3.50 4.82
C ARG A 94 -4.54 -2.66 4.87
N LYS A 95 -5.43 -3.01 5.80
CA LYS A 95 -6.64 -2.25 6.09
C LYS A 95 -6.48 -1.45 7.38
N ARG A 96 -6.89 -0.18 7.37
CA ARG A 96 -6.98 0.70 8.55
C ARG A 96 -8.33 1.39 8.58
N GLY A 97 -9.18 0.97 9.51
CA GLY A 97 -10.58 1.40 9.52
C GLY A 97 -11.28 0.95 8.25
N GLN A 98 -11.80 1.89 7.46
CA GLN A 98 -12.43 1.62 6.16
C GLN A 98 -11.46 1.79 4.97
N ASN A 99 -10.23 2.22 5.21
CA ASN A 99 -9.27 2.52 4.17
C ASN A 99 -8.30 1.35 3.96
N TYR A 100 -7.76 1.28 2.75
CA TYR A 100 -6.77 0.29 2.31
C TYR A 100 -5.51 1.01 1.84
N GLY A 101 -4.35 0.46 2.14
CA GLY A 101 -3.08 1.04 1.72
C GLY A 101 -1.97 0.01 1.68
N LEU A 102 -0.94 0.31 0.90
CA LEU A 102 0.25 -0.51 0.81
C LEU A 102 1.19 -0.24 1.98
N ALA A 103 1.84 -1.29 2.47
CA ALA A 103 2.86 -1.21 3.50
C ALA A 103 3.98 -2.22 3.21
N LEU A 104 5.10 -2.09 3.91
CA LEU A 104 6.10 -3.15 3.97
C LEU A 104 5.46 -4.45 4.49
N ALA A 105 5.81 -5.58 3.89
CA ALA A 105 5.36 -6.88 4.38
C ALA A 105 5.90 -7.13 5.80
N PRO A 106 5.20 -7.93 6.65
CA PRO A 106 5.65 -8.16 8.03
C PRO A 106 7.09 -8.65 8.16
N ALA A 107 7.60 -9.43 7.19
CA ALA A 107 8.98 -9.92 7.18
C ALA A 107 10.04 -8.82 6.96
N GLU A 108 9.63 -7.64 6.50
CA GLU A 108 10.50 -6.49 6.26
C GLU A 108 10.59 -5.53 7.46
N LEU A 109 9.81 -5.81 8.52
CA LEU A 109 9.76 -4.99 9.73
C LEU A 109 10.49 -5.72 10.89
N PRO A 110 11.12 -4.98 11.82
CA PRO A 110 11.63 -5.58 13.05
C PRO A 110 10.50 -6.19 13.89
N GLY A 111 10.79 -7.29 14.60
CA GLY A 111 9.85 -8.02 15.47
C GLY A 111 9.45 -7.29 16.75
#